data_AF-A0A4R3H879-F1
#
_entry.id   AF-A0A4R3H879-F1
#
_cell.length_a   1.000
_cell.length_b   1.000
_cell.length_c   1.000
_cell.angle_alpha   90.00
_cell.angle_beta   90.00
_cell.angle_gamma   90.00
#
_symmetry.space_group_name_H-M   'P 1'
#
loop_
_entity.id
_entity.type
_entity.pdbx_description
1 polymer ?
#
loop_
_entity_poly.entity_id
_entity_poly.type
_entity_poly.pdbx_seq_one_letter_code
_entity_poly.pdbx_strand_id
1 'polypeptide(L)'
;MRDFAFGPAVVAGVDLLRRRPWAILAVALLGAPVAFANRVTAVLSSHFLIPAFTQPASVSMINTATTGVNLLVFLLGVSVMAAAVSRGGRIRMGGDELRLFVLSLIAFLPLLIVLVTIGVAGAITSIGRLAGAWEDGVMFTALGLGVVLALALTSRLSLAGPMTVRDGAMRFMASWRLTRQRPWKIFGVFLVTVLMGAVVAGGGGYLLTLAIQALRLDIAMMYDPSLAVALKAVVKPAVLAHAFLQGLLMGSAVVIQIASAAYIHRQLVGDPVADQAAVFD
;
A
#
# COMPACT_ATOMS: atom_id res chain seq x y z
N MET A 1 -12.17 12.26 -27.15
CA MET A 1 -11.46 11.52 -26.07
C MET A 1 -12.50 10.89 -25.15
N ARG A 2 -12.35 9.60 -24.82
CA ARG A 2 -13.34 8.87 -24.00
C ARG A 2 -13.37 9.41 -22.56
N ASP A 3 -14.52 9.33 -21.90
CA ASP A 3 -14.68 9.67 -20.47
C ASP A 3 -15.12 8.46 -19.67
N PHE A 4 -14.82 8.47 -18.37
CA PHE A 4 -15.21 7.42 -17.43
C PHE A 4 -16.20 7.98 -16.41
N ALA A 5 -17.16 7.18 -15.98
CA ALA A 5 -18.07 7.56 -14.92
C ALA A 5 -17.40 7.42 -13.55
N PHE A 6 -17.53 8.43 -12.68
CA PHE A 6 -16.88 8.47 -11.36
C PHE A 6 -17.34 7.33 -10.44
N GLY A 7 -18.66 7.16 -10.30
CA GLY A 7 -19.25 6.12 -9.44
C GLY A 7 -18.77 4.71 -9.80
N PRO A 8 -18.94 4.25 -11.06
CA PRO A 8 -18.43 2.95 -11.50
C PRO A 8 -16.91 2.78 -11.29
N ALA A 9 -16.12 3.84 -11.45
CA ALA A 9 -14.68 3.77 -11.21
C ALA A 9 -14.33 3.54 -9.73
N VAL A 10 -15.05 4.18 -8.81
CA VAL A 10 -14.87 3.99 -7.36
C VAL A 10 -15.29 2.58 -6.92
N VAL A 11 -16.42 2.09 -7.43
CA VAL A 11 -17.00 0.81 -7.00
C VAL A 11 -16.38 -0.38 -7.73
N ALA A 12 -15.58 -0.15 -8.79
CA ALA A 12 -14.95 -1.20 -9.60
C ALA A 12 -14.20 -2.25 -8.76
N GLY A 13 -13.51 -1.83 -7.68
CA GLY A 13 -12.85 -2.76 -6.76
C GLY A 13 -13.81 -3.65 -5.98
N VAL A 14 -14.91 -3.09 -5.50
CA VAL A 14 -15.96 -3.83 -4.78
C VAL A 14 -16.74 -4.73 -5.72
N ASP A 15 -17.03 -4.28 -6.94
CA ASP A 15 -17.68 -5.08 -7.96
C ASP A 15 -16.82 -6.26 -8.38
N LEU A 16 -15.50 -6.09 -8.45
CA LEU A 16 -14.58 -7.19 -8.71
C LEU A 16 -14.69 -8.23 -7.57
N LEU A 17 -14.66 -7.79 -6.30
CA LEU A 17 -14.83 -8.63 -5.11
C LEU A 17 -16.14 -9.43 -5.15
N ARG A 18 -17.24 -8.80 -5.58
CA ARG A 18 -18.55 -9.45 -5.68
C ARG A 18 -18.61 -10.47 -6.82
N ARG A 19 -18.03 -10.15 -7.98
CA ARG A 19 -18.11 -11.00 -9.18
C ARG A 19 -17.13 -12.17 -9.15
N ARG A 20 -15.98 -12.02 -8.50
CA ARG A 20 -14.92 -13.04 -8.45
C ARG A 20 -14.30 -13.16 -7.05
N PRO A 21 -15.09 -13.52 -6.02
CA PRO A 21 -14.63 -13.54 -4.63
C PRO A 21 -13.43 -14.46 -4.44
N TRP A 22 -13.46 -15.66 -5.01
CA TRP A 22 -12.38 -16.64 -4.88
C TRP A 22 -11.07 -16.21 -5.52
N ALA A 23 -11.12 -15.63 -6.72
CA ALA A 23 -9.93 -15.15 -7.41
C ALA A 23 -9.29 -13.98 -6.62
N ILE A 24 -10.10 -13.10 -6.03
CA ILE A 24 -9.57 -12.01 -5.22
C ILE A 24 -9.09 -12.50 -3.87
N LEU A 25 -9.78 -13.44 -3.22
CA LEU A 25 -9.26 -14.06 -2.01
C LEU A 25 -7.89 -14.69 -2.27
N ALA A 26 -7.73 -15.40 -3.40
CA ALA A 26 -6.44 -15.95 -3.80
C ALA A 26 -5.35 -14.88 -4.00
N VAL A 27 -5.70 -13.71 -4.53
CA VAL A 27 -4.77 -12.57 -4.65
C VAL A 27 -4.52 -11.91 -3.30
N ALA A 28 -5.54 -11.74 -2.48
CA ALA A 28 -5.46 -11.12 -1.16
C ALA A 28 -4.65 -11.99 -0.18
N LEU A 29 -4.60 -13.30 -0.39
CA LEU A 29 -3.71 -14.21 0.33
C LEU A 29 -2.23 -13.82 0.19
N LEU A 30 -1.84 -13.13 -0.88
CA LEU A 30 -0.49 -12.57 -1.03
C LEU A 30 -0.18 -11.46 0.00
N GLY A 31 -1.21 -10.91 0.65
CA GLY A 31 -1.03 -10.01 1.79
C GLY A 31 -0.61 -10.72 3.08
N ALA A 32 -0.84 -12.03 3.22
CA ALA A 32 -0.43 -12.79 4.40
C ALA A 32 1.10 -12.82 4.62
N PRO A 33 1.95 -13.15 3.63
CA PRO A 33 3.40 -13.08 3.81
C PRO A 33 3.89 -11.66 4.08
N VAL A 34 3.23 -10.64 3.53
CA VAL A 34 3.54 -9.22 3.80
C VAL A 34 3.22 -8.85 5.25
N ALA A 35 2.04 -9.25 5.74
CA ALA A 35 1.64 -9.01 7.13
C ALA A 35 2.54 -9.77 8.12
N PHE A 36 2.96 -10.99 7.77
CA PHE A 36 3.91 -11.76 8.55
C PHE A 36 5.28 -11.08 8.61
N ALA A 37 5.82 -10.63 7.46
CA ALA A 37 7.07 -9.88 7.41
C ALA A 37 6.99 -8.62 8.29
N ASN A 38 5.88 -7.89 8.24
CA ASN A 38 5.66 -6.72 9.08
C ASN A 38 5.64 -7.05 10.58
N ARG A 39 5.14 -8.24 10.97
CA ARG A 39 5.19 -8.71 12.36
C ARG A 39 6.62 -9.02 12.81
N VAL A 40 7.39 -9.72 11.97
CA VAL A 40 8.81 -9.99 12.23
C VAL A 40 9.59 -8.69 12.39
N THR A 41 9.38 -7.73 11.48
CA THR A 41 9.97 -6.40 11.57
C THR A 41 9.56 -5.67 12.84
N ALA A 42 8.27 -5.70 13.21
CA ALA A 42 7.81 -5.07 14.45
C ALA A 42 8.50 -5.66 15.69
N VAL A 43 8.70 -6.98 15.75
CA VAL A 43 9.46 -7.62 16.84
C VAL A 43 10.91 -7.15 16.84
N LEU A 44 11.59 -7.21 15.69
CA LEU A 44 12.98 -6.77 15.56
C LEU A 44 13.13 -5.30 15.97
N SER A 45 12.30 -4.42 15.42
CA SER A 45 12.29 -2.99 15.76
C SER A 45 12.04 -2.78 17.25
N SER A 46 11.05 -3.44 17.84
CA SER A 46 10.75 -3.29 19.28
C SER A 46 11.90 -3.79 20.18
N HIS A 47 12.60 -4.85 19.77
CA HIS A 47 13.77 -5.36 20.48
C HIS A 47 14.91 -4.34 20.47
N PHE A 48 15.09 -3.63 19.36
CA PHE A 48 16.16 -2.64 19.20
C PHE A 48 15.77 -1.23 19.67
N LEU A 49 14.50 -0.85 19.81
CA LEU A 49 14.06 0.55 20.04
C LEU A 49 14.14 1.07 21.50
N ILE A 50 14.35 0.22 22.51
CA ILE A 50 14.08 0.60 23.91
C ILE A 50 15.07 1.59 24.56
N PRO A 51 16.21 1.96 23.95
CA PRO A 51 16.91 3.19 24.38
C PRO A 51 17.16 4.18 23.22
N ALA A 52 16.12 4.78 22.64
CA ALA A 52 16.18 5.58 21.40
C ALA A 52 17.10 6.83 21.39
N PHE A 53 17.58 7.33 22.54
CA PHE A 53 18.48 8.50 22.58
C PHE A 53 19.96 8.17 22.86
N THR A 54 20.30 6.90 23.12
CA THR A 54 21.68 6.46 23.42
C THR A 54 22.14 5.29 22.55
N GLN A 55 21.43 4.99 21.47
CA GLN A 55 21.76 3.84 20.63
C GLN A 55 23.09 4.03 19.91
N PRO A 56 23.97 3.01 19.92
CA PRO A 56 25.07 2.94 18.98
C PRO A 56 24.56 3.08 17.55
N ALA A 57 25.30 3.78 16.69
CA ALA A 57 24.94 3.99 15.28
C ALA A 57 24.60 2.66 14.56
N SER A 58 25.25 1.56 14.94
CA SER A 58 25.00 0.21 14.41
C SER A 58 23.58 -0.29 14.65
N VAL A 59 22.96 -0.01 15.81
CA VAL A 59 21.61 -0.46 16.14
C VAL A 59 20.57 0.31 15.34
N SER A 60 20.77 1.62 15.18
CA SER A 60 19.94 2.47 14.32
C SER A 60 20.01 2.01 12.85
N MET A 61 21.21 1.66 12.36
CA MET A 61 21.38 1.10 11.02
C MET A 61 20.64 -0.22 10.83
N ILE A 62 20.67 -1.12 11.82
CA ILE A 62 19.94 -2.40 11.77
C ILE A 62 18.43 -2.16 11.72
N ASN A 63 17.88 -1.26 12.54
CA ASN A 63 16.44 -0.96 12.53
C ASN A 63 16.01 -0.33 11.20
N THR A 64 16.83 0.59 10.67
CA THR A 64 16.61 1.21 9.36
C THR A 64 16.64 0.18 8.23
N ALA A 65 17.64 -0.72 8.24
CA ALA A 65 17.74 -1.80 7.27
C ALA A 65 16.54 -2.75 7.34
N THR A 66 16.11 -3.11 8.55
CA THR A 66 14.95 -4.00 8.76
C THR A 66 13.66 -3.37 8.24
N THR A 67 13.47 -2.07 8.49
CA THR A 67 12.34 -1.30 7.94
C THR A 67 12.40 -1.22 6.42
N GLY A 68 13.59 -1.01 5.86
CA GLY A 68 13.84 -1.03 4.42
C GLY A 68 13.47 -2.37 3.78
N VAL A 69 13.91 -3.48 4.38
CA VAL A 69 13.56 -4.84 3.91
C VAL A 69 12.04 -5.07 3.95
N ASN A 70 11.38 -4.69 5.05
CA ASN A 70 9.92 -4.80 5.16
C ASN A 70 9.19 -4.03 4.06
N LEU A 71 9.67 -2.81 3.77
CA LEU A 71 9.14 -2.00 2.70
C LEU A 71 9.32 -2.68 1.33
N LEU A 72 10.49 -3.25 1.05
CA LEU A 72 10.74 -3.97 -0.20
C LEU A 72 9.82 -5.19 -0.34
N VAL A 73 9.60 -5.94 0.75
CA VAL A 73 8.65 -7.07 0.78
C VAL A 73 7.22 -6.60 0.51
N PHE A 74 6.80 -5.49 1.14
CA PHE A 74 5.49 -4.89 0.91
C PHE A 74 5.31 -4.48 -0.56
N LEU A 75 6.28 -3.75 -1.12
CA LEU A 75 6.25 -3.31 -2.51
C LEU A 75 6.20 -4.49 -3.48
N LEU A 76 7.01 -5.53 -3.26
CA LEU A 76 6.96 -6.75 -4.06
C LEU A 76 5.58 -7.41 -3.99
N GLY A 77 5.00 -7.54 -2.80
CA GLY A 77 3.66 -8.09 -2.61
C GLY A 77 2.59 -7.30 -3.38
N VAL A 78 2.63 -5.96 -3.29
CA VAL A 78 1.73 -5.06 -4.05
C VAL A 78 1.92 -5.23 -5.55
N SER A 79 3.16 -5.34 -6.04
CA SER A 79 3.44 -5.54 -7.47
C SER A 79 2.90 -6.85 -8.01
N VAL A 80 3.04 -7.96 -7.26
CA VAL A 80 2.47 -9.26 -7.64
C VAL A 80 0.94 -9.20 -7.64
N MET A 81 0.34 -8.59 -6.60
CA MET A 81 -1.11 -8.38 -6.55
C MET A 81 -1.60 -7.53 -7.74
N ALA A 82 -0.87 -6.47 -8.08
CA ALA A 82 -1.20 -5.59 -9.19
C ALA A 82 -1.12 -6.27 -10.55
N ALA A 83 -0.10 -7.11 -10.79
CA ALA A 83 -0.03 -7.93 -11.98
C ALA A 83 -1.22 -8.89 -12.06
N ALA A 84 -1.53 -9.59 -10.97
CA ALA A 84 -2.61 -10.56 -10.92
C ALA A 84 -3.98 -9.91 -11.16
N VAL A 85 -4.29 -8.79 -10.50
CA VAL A 85 -5.54 -8.04 -10.69
C VAL A 85 -5.67 -7.53 -12.13
N SER A 86 -4.59 -6.98 -12.70
CA SER A 86 -4.58 -6.47 -14.08
C SER A 86 -4.82 -7.58 -15.11
N ARG A 87 -4.44 -8.83 -14.80
CA ARG A 87 -4.69 -10.02 -15.65
C ARG A 87 -6.00 -10.75 -15.32
N GLY A 88 -6.89 -10.13 -14.54
CA GLY A 88 -8.19 -10.70 -14.19
C GLY A 88 -8.15 -11.82 -13.14
N GLY A 89 -7.12 -11.83 -12.28
CA GLY A 89 -6.96 -12.77 -11.17
C GLY A 89 -6.02 -13.94 -11.43
N ARG A 90 -5.31 -13.96 -12.56
CA ARG A 90 -4.36 -15.05 -12.91
C ARG A 90 -2.95 -14.72 -12.42
N ILE A 91 -2.42 -15.54 -11.52
CA ILE A 91 -1.03 -15.46 -11.06
C ILE A 91 -0.13 -16.13 -12.12
N ARG A 92 0.75 -15.35 -12.74
CA ARG A 92 1.82 -15.84 -13.61
C ARG A 92 3.06 -15.07 -13.22
N MET A 93 4.16 -15.73 -12.87
CA MET A 93 5.41 -15.01 -12.60
C MET A 93 6.12 -14.69 -13.92
N GLY A 94 6.57 -13.46 -14.11
CA GLY A 94 7.26 -13.02 -15.30
C GLY A 94 7.90 -11.64 -15.15
N GLY A 95 8.19 -11.00 -16.30
CA GLY A 95 8.84 -9.69 -16.33
C GLY A 95 7.95 -8.54 -15.83
N ASP A 96 6.63 -8.72 -15.78
CA ASP A 96 5.72 -7.64 -15.40
C ASP A 96 5.72 -7.38 -13.88
N GLU A 97 5.91 -8.42 -13.06
CA GLU A 97 6.03 -8.27 -11.60
C GLU A 97 7.27 -7.44 -11.26
N LEU A 98 8.41 -7.69 -11.95
CA LEU A 98 9.62 -6.91 -11.79
C LEU A 98 9.43 -5.47 -12.27
N ARG A 99 8.76 -5.26 -13.41
CA ARG A 99 8.47 -3.90 -13.92
C ARG A 99 7.56 -3.13 -12.97
N LEU A 100 6.54 -3.78 -12.41
CA LEU A 100 5.66 -3.19 -11.41
C LEU A 100 6.36 -2.96 -10.09
N PHE A 101 7.35 -3.78 -9.73
CA PHE A 101 8.19 -3.57 -8.56
C PHE A 101 9.04 -2.32 -8.72
N VAL A 102 9.74 -2.18 -9.85
CA VAL A 102 10.50 -0.95 -10.16
C VAL A 102 9.56 0.26 -10.22
N LEU A 103 8.38 0.12 -10.83
CA LEU A 103 7.39 1.19 -10.84
C LEU A 103 6.92 1.57 -9.43
N SER A 104 6.73 0.59 -8.54
CA SER A 104 6.31 0.82 -7.16
C SER A 104 7.39 1.54 -6.35
N LEU A 105 8.68 1.25 -6.60
CA LEU A 105 9.80 2.01 -6.01
C LEU A 105 9.77 3.48 -6.45
N ILE A 106 9.49 3.73 -7.73
CA ILE A 106 9.35 5.10 -8.25
C ILE A 106 8.10 5.77 -7.65
N ALA A 107 6.98 5.05 -7.55
CA ALA A 107 5.75 5.54 -6.94
C ALA A 107 5.85 5.71 -5.42
N PHE A 108 6.92 5.21 -4.79
CA PHE A 108 7.24 5.43 -3.38
C PHE A 108 8.00 6.75 -3.16
N LEU A 109 8.70 7.28 -4.18
CA LEU A 109 9.43 8.56 -4.07
C LEU A 109 8.56 9.74 -3.60
N PRO A 110 7.27 9.87 -3.97
CA PRO A 110 6.40 10.89 -3.40
C PRO A 110 6.31 10.88 -1.86
N LEU A 111 6.56 9.74 -1.19
CA LEU A 111 6.59 9.71 0.28
C LEU A 111 7.81 10.42 0.86
N LEU A 112 8.90 10.59 0.09
CA LEU A 112 10.02 11.44 0.50
C LEU A 112 9.58 12.90 0.66
N ILE A 113 8.54 13.34 -0.05
CA ILE A 113 7.99 14.69 0.10
C ILE A 113 7.40 14.87 1.50
N VAL A 114 6.75 13.84 2.05
CA VAL A 114 6.26 13.87 3.43
C VAL A 114 7.42 14.10 4.39
N LEU A 115 8.52 13.35 4.24
CA LEU A 115 9.72 13.52 5.06
C LEU A 115 10.34 14.91 4.91
N VAL A 116 10.42 15.43 3.69
CA VAL A 116 10.93 16.79 3.42
C VAL A 116 10.04 17.84 4.08
N THR A 117 8.72 17.73 3.97
CA THR A 117 7.80 18.70 4.60
C THR A 117 7.91 18.68 6.13
N ILE A 118 8.03 17.49 6.74
CA ILE A 118 8.24 17.35 8.19
C ILE A 118 9.61 17.92 8.58
N GLY A 119 10.66 17.63 7.82
CA GLY A 119 12.01 18.15 8.07
C GLY A 119 12.08 19.68 8.00
N VAL A 120 11.41 20.29 7.00
CA VAL A 120 11.28 21.75 6.89
C VAL A 120 10.51 22.32 8.08
N ALA A 121 9.42 21.68 8.51
CA ALA A 121 8.68 22.09 9.71
C ALA A 121 9.53 21.99 10.98
N GLY A 122 10.32 20.92 11.12
CA GLY A 122 11.30 20.76 12.20
C GLY A 122 12.37 21.87 12.20
N ALA A 123 12.82 22.29 11.01
CA ALA A 123 13.74 23.42 10.89
C ALA A 123 13.07 24.75 11.27
N ILE A 124 11.82 24.98 10.86
CA ILE A 124 11.06 26.20 11.18
C ILE A 124 10.80 26.29 12.68
N THR A 125 10.36 25.20 13.31
CA THR A 125 10.07 25.14 14.75
C THR A 125 11.33 25.35 15.58
N SER A 126 12.46 24.73 15.20
CA SER A 126 13.74 24.92 15.89
C SER A 126 14.31 26.33 15.75
N ILE A 127 14.31 26.92 14.55
CA ILE A 127 14.79 28.30 14.32
C ILE A 127 13.87 29.31 15.02
N GLY A 128 12.55 29.12 14.91
CA GLY A 128 11.55 29.99 15.52
C GLY A 128 11.39 29.80 17.03
N ARG A 129 12.05 28.80 17.62
CA ARG A 129 11.88 28.39 19.03
C ARG A 129 10.41 28.22 19.42
N LEU A 130 9.62 27.67 18.49
CA LEU A 130 8.22 27.36 18.74
C LEU A 130 8.15 26.20 19.74
N ALA A 131 7.17 26.26 20.64
CA ALA A 131 6.95 25.22 21.64
C ALA A 131 5.45 25.04 21.91
N GLY A 132 5.09 23.84 22.38
CA GLY A 132 3.70 23.49 22.72
C GLY A 132 2.79 23.53 21.49
N ALA A 133 1.60 24.10 21.63
CA ALA A 133 0.57 24.05 20.60
C ALA A 133 0.99 24.63 19.23
N TRP A 134 1.93 25.60 19.20
CA TRP A 134 2.44 26.17 17.96
C TRP A 134 3.38 25.22 17.21
N GLU A 135 4.22 24.49 17.95
CA GLU A 135 5.08 23.45 17.38
C GLU A 135 4.23 22.35 16.77
N ASP A 136 3.26 21.84 17.55
CA ASP A 136 2.32 20.82 17.10
C ASP A 136 1.54 21.30 15.86
N GLY A 137 1.02 22.53 15.89
CA GLY A 137 0.27 23.11 14.77
C GLY A 137 1.07 23.16 13.48
N VAL A 138 2.35 23.58 13.55
CA VAL A 138 3.24 23.61 12.39
C VAL A 138 3.56 22.19 11.90
N MET A 139 3.87 21.27 12.82
CA MET A 139 4.20 19.88 12.49
C MET A 139 3.03 19.14 11.83
N PHE A 140 1.82 19.27 12.38
CA PHE A 140 0.61 18.66 11.81
C PHE A 140 0.22 19.27 10.47
N THR A 141 0.35 20.60 10.32
CA THR A 141 0.08 21.28 9.05
C THR A 141 1.04 20.79 7.96
N ALA A 142 2.33 20.67 8.28
CA ALA A 142 3.33 20.18 7.35
C ALA A 142 3.12 18.70 6.98
N LEU A 143 2.80 17.85 7.96
CA LEU A 143 2.42 16.46 7.70
C LEU A 143 1.21 16.38 6.76
N GLY A 144 0.17 17.17 7.03
CA GLY A 144 -1.03 17.22 6.19
C GLY A 144 -0.73 17.64 4.76
N LEU A 145 0.05 18.71 4.57
CA LEU A 145 0.49 19.17 3.25
C LEU A 145 1.34 18.12 2.53
N GLY A 146 2.29 17.51 3.23
CA GLY A 146 3.14 16.45 2.70
C GLY A 146 2.31 15.26 2.19
N VAL A 147 1.35 14.80 2.99
CA VAL A 147 0.46 13.70 2.62
C VAL A 147 -0.40 14.07 1.42
N VAL A 148 -1.00 15.26 1.39
CA VAL A 148 -1.82 15.72 0.25
C VAL A 148 -0.98 15.77 -1.04
N LEU A 149 0.23 16.32 -0.98
CA LEU A 149 1.14 16.38 -2.13
C LEU A 149 1.56 14.98 -2.59
N ALA A 150 1.91 14.09 -1.66
CA ALA A 150 2.25 12.71 -1.97
C ALA A 150 1.08 11.99 -2.66
N LEU A 151 -0.15 12.11 -2.12
CA LEU A 151 -1.34 11.52 -2.71
C LEU A 151 -1.65 12.11 -4.10
N ALA A 152 -1.48 13.42 -4.28
CA ALA A 152 -1.70 14.08 -5.57
C ALA A 152 -0.70 13.63 -6.65
N LEU A 153 0.54 13.33 -6.28
CA LEU A 153 1.55 12.79 -7.18
C LEU A 153 1.30 11.31 -7.46
N THR A 154 1.04 10.51 -6.43
CA THR A 154 0.75 9.07 -6.57
C THR A 154 -0.52 8.84 -7.39
N SER A 155 -1.55 9.71 -7.28
CA SER A 155 -2.75 9.59 -8.10
C SER A 155 -2.46 9.72 -9.60
N ARG A 156 -1.47 10.53 -10.00
CA ARG A 156 -1.03 10.65 -11.40
C ARG A 156 -0.29 9.42 -11.92
N LEU A 157 0.28 8.64 -11.01
CA LEU A 157 0.99 7.39 -11.29
C LEU A 157 0.09 6.15 -11.17
N SER A 158 -1.12 6.31 -10.63
CA SER A 158 -2.06 5.20 -10.41
C SER A 158 -2.35 4.38 -11.66
N LEU A 159 -2.37 5.01 -12.86
CA LEU A 159 -2.63 4.33 -14.14
C LEU A 159 -1.38 3.66 -14.74
N ALA A 160 -0.19 3.98 -14.24
CA ALA A 160 1.05 3.46 -14.80
C ALA A 160 1.16 1.94 -14.62
N GLY A 161 0.61 1.38 -13.54
CA GLY A 161 0.60 -0.06 -13.29
C GLY A 161 -0.18 -0.83 -14.35
N PRO A 162 -1.49 -0.57 -14.52
CA PRO A 162 -2.31 -1.20 -15.55
C PRO A 162 -1.75 -1.01 -16.98
N MET A 163 -1.19 0.16 -17.30
CA MET A 163 -0.52 0.41 -18.58
C MET A 163 0.70 -0.48 -18.77
N THR A 164 1.55 -0.59 -17.74
CA THR A 164 2.79 -1.38 -17.81
C THR A 164 2.52 -2.86 -18.02
N VAL A 165 1.47 -3.40 -17.39
CA VAL A 165 1.05 -4.81 -17.60
C VAL A 165 0.47 -5.02 -18.99
N ARG A 166 -0.36 -4.09 -19.49
CA ARG A 166 -0.96 -4.20 -20.83
C ARG A 166 0.10 -4.12 -21.94
N ASP A 167 1.00 -3.16 -21.83
CA ASP A 167 1.92 -2.81 -22.91
C ASP A 167 3.28 -3.52 -22.79
N GLY A 168 3.54 -4.22 -21.69
CA GLY A 168 4.81 -4.92 -21.45
C GLY A 168 6.02 -3.97 -21.42
N ALA A 169 5.83 -2.70 -21.05
CA ALA A 169 6.87 -1.69 -20.99
C ALA A 169 6.56 -0.64 -19.91
N MET A 170 7.59 -0.07 -19.28
CA MET A 170 7.37 0.97 -18.26
C MET A 170 6.73 2.22 -18.88
N ARG A 171 5.51 2.55 -18.46
CA ARG A 171 4.69 3.63 -19.04
C ARG A 171 4.43 4.80 -18.08
N PHE A 172 5.45 5.20 -17.33
CA PHE A 172 5.36 6.31 -16.37
C PHE A 172 4.92 7.63 -17.02
N MET A 173 5.64 8.06 -18.06
CA MET A 173 5.36 9.34 -18.73
C MET A 173 4.01 9.32 -19.46
N ALA A 174 3.60 8.17 -19.97
CA ALA A 174 2.29 8.01 -20.61
C ALA A 174 1.15 8.14 -19.58
N SER A 175 1.28 7.54 -18.39
CA SER A 175 0.34 7.72 -17.28
C SER A 175 0.24 9.20 -16.89
N TRP A 176 1.38 9.88 -16.77
CA TRP A 176 1.40 11.30 -16.42
C TRP A 176 0.68 12.18 -17.45
N ARG A 177 0.93 11.95 -18.74
CA ARG A 177 0.25 12.67 -19.83
C ARG A 177 -1.25 12.39 -19.84
N LEU A 178 -1.66 11.14 -19.61
CA LEU A 178 -3.07 10.76 -19.58
C LEU A 178 -3.81 11.37 -18.38
N THR A 179 -3.20 11.36 -17.19
CA THR A 179 -3.82 11.90 -15.98
C THR A 179 -3.88 13.42 -15.96
N ARG A 180 -2.97 14.12 -16.67
CA ARG A 180 -2.93 15.60 -16.73
C ARG A 180 -4.20 16.23 -17.29
N GLN A 181 -4.97 15.53 -18.11
CA GLN A 181 -6.20 16.07 -18.69
C GLN A 181 -7.36 16.14 -17.69
N ARG A 182 -7.37 15.26 -16.68
CA ARG A 182 -8.47 15.17 -15.69
C ARG A 182 -7.92 14.94 -14.28
N PRO A 183 -7.02 15.81 -13.80
CA PRO A 183 -6.26 15.55 -12.58
C PRO A 183 -7.18 15.42 -11.36
N TRP A 184 -8.18 16.29 -11.24
CA TRP A 184 -9.11 16.32 -10.11
C TRP A 184 -10.05 15.13 -10.07
N LYS A 185 -10.57 14.69 -11.22
CA LYS A 185 -11.48 13.53 -11.28
C LYS A 185 -10.76 12.24 -10.92
N ILE A 186 -9.53 12.05 -11.44
CA ILE A 186 -8.69 10.89 -11.13
C ILE A 186 -8.22 10.93 -9.67
N PHE A 187 -7.81 12.11 -9.18
CA PHE A 187 -7.48 12.30 -7.77
C PHE A 187 -8.65 11.97 -6.86
N GLY A 188 -9.86 12.42 -7.20
CA GLY A 188 -11.07 12.12 -6.43
C GLY A 188 -11.36 10.62 -6.35
N VAL A 189 -11.28 9.89 -7.47
CA VAL A 189 -11.45 8.42 -7.43
C VAL A 189 -10.35 7.78 -6.61
N PHE A 190 -9.09 8.18 -6.82
CA PHE A 190 -7.95 7.67 -6.07
C PHE A 190 -8.14 7.87 -4.57
N LEU A 191 -8.47 9.09 -4.14
CA LEU A 191 -8.70 9.43 -2.73
C LEU A 191 -9.82 8.57 -2.13
N VAL A 192 -10.97 8.45 -2.80
CA VAL A 192 -12.07 7.62 -2.30
C VAL A 192 -11.64 6.15 -2.19
N THR A 193 -10.92 5.61 -3.16
CA THR A 193 -10.46 4.22 -3.12
C THR A 193 -9.39 3.96 -2.07
N VAL A 194 -8.52 4.95 -1.80
CA VAL A 194 -7.56 4.91 -0.68
C VAL A 194 -8.30 4.92 0.64
N LEU A 195 -9.31 5.78 0.81
CA LEU A 195 -10.14 5.82 2.01
C LEU A 195 -10.91 4.52 2.22
N MET A 196 -11.50 3.94 1.16
CA MET A 196 -12.13 2.62 1.23
C MET A 196 -11.13 1.54 1.63
N GLY A 197 -9.93 1.55 1.06
CA GLY A 197 -8.85 0.66 1.44
C GLY A 197 -8.45 0.82 2.91
N ALA A 198 -8.35 2.06 3.40
CA ALA A 198 -8.06 2.37 4.79
C ALA A 198 -9.15 1.88 5.75
N VAL A 199 -10.42 2.01 5.37
CA VAL A 199 -11.55 1.47 6.15
C VAL A 199 -11.50 -0.06 6.18
N VAL A 200 -11.23 -0.72 5.05
CA VAL A 200 -11.13 -2.19 4.97
C VAL A 200 -9.96 -2.71 5.79
N ALA A 201 -8.76 -2.18 5.58
CA ALA A 201 -7.55 -2.65 6.27
C ALA A 201 -7.51 -2.19 7.74
N GLY A 202 -7.73 -0.91 7.98
CA GLY A 202 -7.66 -0.29 9.31
C GLY A 202 -8.89 -0.60 10.16
N GLY A 203 -10.09 -0.37 9.63
CA GLY A 203 -11.34 -0.71 10.33
C GLY A 203 -11.49 -2.22 10.54
N GLY A 204 -11.19 -3.03 9.52
CA GLY A 204 -11.14 -4.49 9.67
C GLY A 204 -10.10 -4.95 10.69
N GLY A 205 -8.90 -4.35 10.69
CA GLY A 205 -7.85 -4.65 11.66
C GLY A 205 -8.22 -4.26 13.09
N TYR A 206 -8.92 -3.13 13.26
CA TYR A 206 -9.46 -2.71 14.55
C TYR A 206 -10.51 -3.71 15.08
N LEU A 207 -11.48 -4.08 14.24
CA LEU A 207 -12.49 -5.09 14.60
C LEU A 207 -11.87 -6.44 14.92
N LEU A 208 -10.85 -6.85 14.15
CA LEU A 208 -10.09 -8.08 14.40
C LEU A 208 -9.39 -8.04 15.77
N THR A 209 -8.82 -6.90 16.14
CA THR A 209 -8.19 -6.70 17.45
C THR A 209 -9.22 -6.81 18.58
N LEU A 210 -10.41 -6.20 18.44
CA LEU A 210 -11.49 -6.32 19.42
C LEU A 210 -11.98 -7.77 19.55
N ALA A 211 -12.13 -8.49 18.45
CA ALA A 211 -12.54 -9.89 18.46
C ALA A 211 -11.54 -10.78 19.22
N ILE A 212 -10.25 -10.56 19.01
CA ILE A 212 -9.17 -11.27 19.69
C ILE A 212 -9.19 -11.01 21.20
N GLN A 213 -9.39 -9.74 21.60
CA GLN A 213 -9.55 -9.37 23.01
C GLN A 213 -10.77 -10.04 23.65
N ALA A 214 -11.92 -10.04 22.95
CA ALA A 214 -13.14 -10.67 23.42
C ALA A 214 -12.99 -12.20 23.60
N LEU A 215 -12.24 -12.84 22.69
CA LEU A 215 -11.91 -14.27 22.76
C LEU A 215 -10.77 -14.60 23.74
N ARG A 216 -10.19 -13.59 24.41
CA ARG A 216 -9.05 -13.72 25.33
C ARG A 216 -7.85 -14.46 24.72
N LEU A 217 -7.65 -14.31 23.41
CA LEU A 217 -6.53 -14.90 22.71
C LEU A 217 -5.26 -14.07 22.97
N ASP A 218 -4.20 -14.72 23.45
CA ASP A 218 -2.90 -14.07 23.62
C ASP A 218 -2.20 -13.90 22.27
N ILE A 219 -2.28 -12.68 21.73
CA ILE A 219 -1.50 -12.21 20.59
C ILE A 219 -0.43 -11.19 20.99
N ALA A 220 -0.24 -10.96 22.29
CA ALA A 220 0.73 -10.00 22.76
C ALA A 220 2.12 -10.51 22.38
N MET A 221 2.88 -9.65 21.70
CA MET A 221 4.28 -9.93 21.44
C MET A 221 5.01 -9.61 22.74
N MET A 222 5.35 -10.68 23.47
CA MET A 222 6.06 -10.57 24.74
C MET A 222 7.43 -9.97 24.44
N TYR A 223 7.72 -8.82 25.06
CA TYR A 223 9.06 -8.29 25.05
C TYR A 223 9.94 -9.21 25.89
N ASP A 224 10.97 -9.77 25.27
CA ASP A 224 11.92 -10.65 25.91
C ASP A 224 13.34 -10.15 25.64
N PRO A 225 14.24 -10.15 26.65
CA PRO A 225 15.66 -9.84 26.46
C PRO A 225 16.34 -10.75 25.43
N SER A 226 15.79 -11.94 25.19
CA SER A 226 16.24 -12.86 24.14
C SER A 226 15.45 -12.66 22.86
N LEU A 227 16.15 -12.22 21.79
CA LEU A 227 15.56 -12.11 20.45
C LEU A 227 14.98 -13.45 19.96
N ALA A 228 15.62 -14.58 20.32
CA ALA A 228 15.13 -15.90 19.93
C ALA A 228 13.76 -16.22 20.56
N VAL A 229 13.53 -15.80 21.81
CA VAL A 229 12.23 -15.98 22.49
C VAL A 229 11.19 -15.03 21.89
N ALA A 230 11.57 -13.78 21.62
CA ALA A 230 10.70 -12.80 20.98
C ALA A 230 10.25 -13.26 19.57
N LEU A 231 11.16 -13.82 18.77
CA LEU A 231 10.83 -14.36 17.44
C LEU A 231 9.95 -15.61 17.50
N LYS A 232 10.12 -16.48 18.50
CA LYS A 232 9.21 -17.63 18.73
C LYS A 232 7.77 -17.17 18.97
N ALA A 233 7.56 -15.99 19.57
CA ALA A 233 6.21 -15.45 19.78
C ALA A 233 5.47 -15.16 18.46
N VAL A 234 6.19 -14.87 17.37
CA VAL A 234 5.59 -14.59 16.04
C VAL A 234 4.96 -15.84 15.41
N VAL A 235 5.45 -17.03 15.80
CA VAL A 235 4.99 -18.32 15.26
C VAL A 235 3.86 -18.94 16.09
N LYS A 236 3.41 -18.27 17.17
CA LYS A 236 2.24 -18.71 17.93
C LYS A 236 1.03 -18.84 17.00
N PRO A 237 0.23 -19.92 17.08
CA PRO A 237 -0.90 -20.13 16.17
C PRO A 237 -1.88 -18.95 16.12
N ALA A 238 -2.19 -18.33 17.26
CA ALA A 238 -3.05 -17.15 17.34
C ALA A 238 -2.44 -15.94 16.60
N VAL A 239 -1.13 -15.73 16.70
CA VAL A 239 -0.41 -14.65 16.01
C VAL A 239 -0.37 -14.91 14.50
N LEU A 240 -0.16 -16.16 14.07
CA LEU A 240 -0.22 -16.54 12.66
C LEU A 240 -1.62 -16.35 12.08
N ALA A 241 -2.67 -16.78 12.78
CA ALA A 241 -4.05 -16.57 12.37
C ALA A 241 -4.39 -15.08 12.26
N HIS A 242 -3.94 -14.28 13.24
CA HIS A 242 -4.10 -12.84 13.21
C HIS A 242 -3.36 -12.19 12.03
N ALA A 243 -2.09 -12.53 11.80
CA ALA A 243 -1.29 -12.02 10.70
C ALA A 243 -1.90 -12.42 9.34
N PHE A 244 -2.42 -13.64 9.23
CA PHE A 244 -3.13 -14.12 8.05
C PHE A 244 -4.38 -13.29 7.74
N LEU A 245 -5.26 -13.09 8.73
CA LEU A 245 -6.49 -12.29 8.58
C LEU A 245 -6.15 -10.83 8.29
N GLN A 246 -5.16 -10.27 8.96
CA GLN A 246 -4.68 -8.90 8.69
C GLN A 246 -4.10 -8.79 7.27
N GLY A 247 -3.39 -9.81 6.80
CA GLY A 247 -2.88 -9.91 5.44
C GLY A 247 -4.01 -9.95 4.40
N LEU A 248 -5.08 -10.71 4.65
CA LEU A 248 -6.27 -10.74 3.79
C LEU A 248 -6.95 -9.37 3.69
N LEU A 249 -7.08 -8.65 4.80
CA LEU A 249 -7.65 -7.30 4.83
C LEU A 249 -6.78 -6.31 4.05
N MET A 250 -5.46 -6.35 4.25
CA MET A 250 -4.51 -5.52 3.51
C MET A 250 -4.54 -5.84 2.00
N GLY A 251 -4.50 -7.12 1.64
CA GLY A 251 -4.58 -7.56 0.25
C GLY A 251 -5.88 -7.11 -0.43
N SER A 252 -7.01 -7.19 0.28
CA SER A 252 -8.29 -6.70 -0.19
C SER A 252 -8.28 -5.18 -0.43
N ALA A 253 -7.72 -4.41 0.51
CA ALA A 253 -7.55 -2.96 0.37
C ALA A 253 -6.70 -2.58 -0.85
N VAL A 254 -5.64 -3.35 -1.13
CA VAL A 254 -4.77 -3.16 -2.30
C VAL A 254 -5.52 -3.49 -3.59
N VAL A 255 -6.28 -4.58 -3.63
CA VAL A 255 -7.09 -4.97 -4.79
C VAL A 255 -8.13 -3.89 -5.14
N ILE A 256 -8.82 -3.32 -4.13
CA ILE A 256 -9.81 -2.25 -4.35
C ILE A 256 -9.18 -1.05 -5.08
N GLN A 257 -7.99 -0.65 -4.66
CA GLN A 257 -7.27 0.48 -5.25
C GLN A 257 -6.82 0.18 -6.69
N ILE A 258 -6.20 -0.98 -6.91
CA ILE A 258 -5.66 -1.35 -8.23
C ILE A 258 -6.79 -1.57 -9.25
N ALA A 259 -7.88 -2.23 -8.86
CA ALA A 259 -9.01 -2.50 -9.75
C ALA A 259 -9.64 -1.21 -10.28
N SER A 260 -9.72 -0.17 -9.45
CA SER A 260 -10.23 1.14 -9.80
C SER A 260 -9.35 1.84 -10.84
N ALA A 261 -8.03 1.79 -10.66
CA ALA A 261 -7.07 2.29 -11.65
C ALA A 261 -7.15 1.53 -12.98
N ALA A 262 -7.27 0.20 -12.94
CA ALA A 262 -7.42 -0.63 -14.14
C ALA A 262 -8.74 -0.36 -14.88
N TYR A 263 -9.82 -0.04 -14.15
CA TYR A 263 -11.09 0.39 -14.75
C TYR A 263 -10.94 1.73 -15.48
N ILE A 264 -10.38 2.75 -14.82
CA ILE A 264 -10.16 4.07 -15.44
C ILE A 264 -9.33 3.94 -16.72
N HIS A 265 -8.24 3.16 -16.66
CA HIS A 265 -7.38 2.94 -17.82
C HIS A 265 -8.14 2.33 -19.01
N ARG A 266 -8.93 1.27 -18.77
CA ARG A 266 -9.75 0.63 -19.82
C ARG A 266 -10.76 1.59 -20.44
N GLN A 267 -11.42 2.42 -19.65
CA GLN A 267 -12.40 3.40 -20.15
C GLN A 267 -11.73 4.51 -20.98
N LEU A 268 -10.55 4.98 -20.56
CA LEU A 268 -9.85 6.07 -21.25
C LEU A 268 -9.21 5.63 -22.57
N VAL A 269 -8.58 4.45 -22.60
CA VAL A 269 -7.91 3.92 -23.79
C VAL A 269 -8.90 3.18 -24.71
N GLY A 270 -10.00 2.66 -24.15
CA GLY A 270 -10.83 1.67 -24.80
C GLY A 270 -10.41 0.26 -24.47
N ASP A 271 -11.39 -0.63 -24.36
CA ASP A 271 -11.13 -2.05 -24.53
C ASP A 271 -10.57 -2.25 -25.95
N PRO A 272 -9.45 -2.98 -26.11
CA PRO A 272 -9.19 -3.64 -27.37
C PRO A 272 -10.27 -4.72 -27.48
N VAL A 273 -11.46 -4.28 -27.88
CA VAL A 273 -12.43 -5.04 -28.67
C VAL A 273 -12.43 -6.53 -28.31
N ALA A 274 -13.39 -6.93 -27.46
CA ALA A 274 -13.80 -8.33 -27.26
C ALA A 274 -14.31 -9.02 -28.56
N ASP A 275 -13.98 -8.47 -29.72
CA ASP A 275 -14.33 -8.83 -31.10
C ASP A 275 -13.07 -9.33 -31.85
N GLN A 276 -12.02 -9.76 -31.13
CA GLN A 276 -11.06 -10.72 -31.72
C GLN A 276 -11.66 -12.13 -31.87
N ALA A 277 -12.87 -12.35 -31.34
CA ALA A 277 -13.69 -13.51 -31.71
C ALA A 277 -14.20 -13.40 -33.17
N ALA A 278 -14.28 -12.20 -33.76
CA ALA A 278 -14.61 -11.99 -35.18
C ALA A 278 -13.40 -12.18 -36.12
N VAL A 279 -12.24 -12.61 -35.62
CA VAL A 279 -11.06 -12.99 -36.43
C VAL A 279 -10.98 -14.50 -36.64
N PHE A 280 -11.88 -15.27 -36.01
CA PHE A 280 -11.97 -16.72 -36.14
C PHE A 280 -13.31 -17.22 -36.70
N ASP A 281 -14.13 -16.32 -37.26
CA ASP A 281 -15.22 -16.66 -38.20
C ASP A 281 -14.70 -16.56 -39.64
#